data_AF-A0A3D5JW71-F1
#
_entry.id   AF-A0A3D5JW71-F1
#
_cell.length_a   1.000
_cell.length_b   1.000
_cell.length_c   1.000
_cell.angle_alpha   90.00
_cell.angle_beta   90.00
_cell.angle_gamma   90.00
#
_symmetry.space_group_name_H-M   'P 1'
#
loop_
_entity.id
_entity.type
_entity.pdbx_description
1 polymer ?
#
loop_
_entity_poly.entity_id
_entity_poly.type
_entity_poly.pdbx_seq_one_letter_code
_entity_poly.pdbx_strand_id
1 'polypeptide(L)'
;FICFFVDGVVGVDVRNGAELWNIPMKTDYGRHVAAPLSHKDMVVAGSHQVGLQGIRVSRKGDKLSATTVWKNIEAQPNITHGVRVGTHYYGLGDPDKLVCVDIATGKTEWSEDGLSFPNPKRAMAAFIVMDKNILSLSSGGELCLFAASPKGFKELGRTQVCGINWCMPAYADGKIYVRDGIKKKGGNLICVVLAK
;
A
#
# COMPACT_ATOMS: atom_id res chain seq x y z
N PHE A 1 11.71 -3.40 -14.15
CA PHE A 1 11.12 -2.50 -13.14
C PHE A 1 9.66 -2.27 -13.47
N ILE A 2 8.81 -1.98 -12.49
CA ILE A 2 7.38 -1.80 -12.71
C ILE A 2 7.06 -0.33 -12.47
N CYS A 3 6.47 0.32 -13.47
CA CYS A 3 5.99 1.68 -13.41
C CYS A 3 4.46 1.68 -13.45
N PHE A 4 3.86 2.64 -12.77
CA PHE A 4 2.41 2.81 -12.80
C PHE A 4 2.10 4.20 -13.36
N PHE A 5 1.98 4.25 -14.69
CA PHE A 5 1.74 5.47 -15.45
C PHE A 5 0.25 5.73 -15.60
N VAL A 6 -0.11 6.96 -16.00
CA VAL A 6 -1.51 7.41 -16.23
C VAL A 6 -2.34 6.39 -17.05
N ASP A 7 -1.74 5.79 -18.07
CA ASP A 7 -2.43 4.86 -18.97
C ASP A 7 -2.44 3.40 -18.48
N GLY A 8 -1.63 3.03 -17.48
CA GLY A 8 -1.57 1.66 -16.99
C GLY A 8 -0.31 1.25 -16.24
N VAL A 9 -0.26 -0.05 -15.92
CA VAL A 9 0.88 -0.69 -15.27
C VAL A 9 1.81 -1.22 -16.33
N VAL A 10 3.07 -0.76 -16.29
CA VAL A 10 4.05 -1.01 -17.35
C VAL A 10 5.30 -1.66 -16.76
N GLY A 11 5.74 -2.74 -17.38
CA GLY A 11 7.06 -3.31 -17.14
C GLY A 11 8.09 -2.64 -18.03
N VAL A 12 9.18 -2.14 -17.46
CA VAL A 12 10.30 -1.53 -18.21
C VAL A 12 11.63 -2.22 -17.93
N ASP A 13 12.48 -2.28 -18.94
CA ASP A 13 13.86 -2.72 -18.79
C ASP A 13 14.68 -1.65 -18.07
N VAL A 14 15.35 -2.02 -16.98
CA VAL A 14 16.14 -1.08 -16.16
C VAL A 14 17.41 -0.60 -16.85
N ARG A 15 17.85 -1.27 -17.91
CA ARG A 15 19.11 -0.97 -18.61
C ARG A 15 18.95 0.13 -19.65
N ASN A 16 17.78 0.19 -20.29
CA ASN A 16 17.55 1.08 -21.43
C ASN A 16 16.16 1.75 -21.43
N GLY A 17 15.29 1.46 -20.47
CA GLY A 17 13.96 2.04 -20.36
C GLY A 17 12.92 1.48 -21.34
N ALA A 18 13.25 0.45 -22.13
CA ALA A 18 12.31 -0.12 -23.10
C ALA A 18 11.10 -0.74 -22.39
N GLU A 19 9.90 -0.49 -22.95
CA GLU A 19 8.67 -1.15 -22.52
C GLU A 19 8.74 -2.66 -22.84
N LEU A 20 8.46 -3.47 -21.83
CA LEU A 20 8.45 -4.94 -21.91
C LEU A 20 7.03 -5.49 -22.04
N TRP A 21 6.07 -4.85 -21.38
CA TRP A 21 4.65 -5.17 -21.41
C TRP A 21 3.85 -4.02 -20.78
N ASN A 22 2.56 -3.96 -21.09
CA ASN A 22 1.63 -2.95 -20.58
C ASN A 22 0.27 -3.58 -20.29
N ILE A 23 -0.28 -3.29 -19.11
CA ILE A 23 -1.66 -3.55 -18.74
C ILE A 23 -2.39 -2.20 -18.62
N PRO A 24 -3.27 -1.87 -19.58
CA PRO A 24 -4.03 -0.63 -19.54
C PRO A 24 -4.89 -0.54 -18.29
N MET A 25 -4.84 0.60 -17.60
CA MET A 25 -5.68 0.88 -16.45
C MET A 25 -6.01 2.36 -16.41
N LYS A 26 -7.22 2.70 -16.87
CA LYS A 26 -7.69 4.08 -16.96
C LYS A 26 -8.58 4.43 -15.78
N THR A 27 -8.41 5.65 -15.29
CA THR A 27 -9.20 6.30 -14.24
C THR A 27 -9.52 7.71 -14.73
N ASP A 28 -10.64 8.28 -14.31
CA ASP A 28 -11.13 9.57 -14.82
C ASP A 28 -10.11 10.71 -14.64
N TYR A 29 -9.32 10.65 -13.57
CA TYR A 29 -8.31 11.66 -13.23
C TYR A 29 -6.87 11.23 -13.57
N GLY A 30 -6.67 10.08 -14.22
CA GLY A 30 -5.33 9.54 -14.50
C GLY A 30 -4.48 9.33 -13.24
N ARG A 31 -5.14 9.12 -12.09
CA ARG A 31 -4.50 9.17 -10.78
C ARG A 31 -4.12 7.79 -10.32
N HIS A 32 -2.84 7.47 -10.49
CA HIS A 32 -2.23 6.23 -10.07
C HIS A 32 -1.11 6.53 -9.08
N VAL A 33 -1.46 6.55 -7.80
CA VAL A 33 -0.53 6.89 -6.71
C VAL A 33 -0.02 5.65 -6.01
N ALA A 34 -0.88 4.65 -5.81
CA ALA A 34 -0.58 3.38 -5.17
C ALA A 34 0.59 2.65 -5.81
N ALA A 35 1.78 2.68 -5.19
CA ALA A 35 2.94 1.98 -5.68
C ALA A 35 2.63 0.48 -5.90
N PRO A 36 2.92 -0.07 -7.10
CA PRO A 36 2.69 -1.47 -7.38
C PRO A 36 3.67 -2.33 -6.56
N LEU A 37 3.24 -3.54 -6.22
CA LEU A 37 4.10 -4.55 -5.60
C LEU A 37 4.30 -5.73 -6.54
N SER A 38 5.42 -6.44 -6.36
CA SER A 38 5.70 -7.70 -7.05
C SER A 38 5.95 -8.83 -6.06
N HIS A 39 5.43 -10.00 -6.37
CA HIS A 39 5.71 -11.23 -5.65
C HIS A 39 5.74 -12.42 -6.61
N LYS A 40 6.90 -13.09 -6.73
CA LYS A 40 7.11 -14.15 -7.72
C LYS A 40 6.79 -13.64 -9.13
N ASP A 41 5.88 -14.30 -9.84
CA ASP A 41 5.36 -13.95 -11.16
C ASP A 41 4.19 -12.97 -11.13
N MET A 42 3.76 -12.52 -9.95
CA MET A 42 2.63 -11.62 -9.79
C MET A 42 3.07 -10.18 -9.56
N VAL A 43 2.36 -9.26 -10.19
CA VAL A 43 2.33 -7.84 -9.90
C VAL A 43 0.96 -7.49 -9.37
N VAL A 44 0.88 -6.73 -8.29
CA VAL A 44 -0.39 -6.22 -7.75
C VAL A 44 -0.36 -4.70 -7.79
N ALA A 45 -1.38 -4.13 -8.41
CA ALA A 45 -1.56 -2.70 -8.59
C ALA A 45 -3.05 -2.38 -8.57
N GLY A 46 -3.43 -1.18 -8.18
CA GLY A 46 -4.82 -0.78 -8.18
C GLY A 46 -5.01 0.71 -8.00
N SER A 47 -6.23 1.15 -8.21
CA SER A 47 -6.67 2.52 -7.97
C SER A 47 -8.10 2.53 -7.45
N HIS A 48 -8.51 3.63 -6.82
CA HIS A 48 -9.82 3.78 -6.16
C HIS A 48 -11.01 3.41 -7.07
N GLN A 49 -10.92 3.67 -8.38
CA GLN A 49 -12.02 3.41 -9.32
C GLN A 49 -12.04 1.99 -9.90
N VAL A 50 -10.91 1.27 -9.85
CA VAL A 50 -10.73 -0.02 -10.55
C VAL A 50 -10.50 -1.19 -9.61
N GLY A 51 -10.24 -0.92 -8.33
CA GLY A 51 -9.83 -1.93 -7.36
C GLY A 51 -8.39 -2.40 -7.56
N LEU A 52 -7.97 -3.37 -6.78
CA LEU A 52 -6.73 -4.11 -6.98
C LEU A 52 -6.87 -5.08 -8.16
N GLN A 53 -5.76 -5.26 -8.86
CA GLN A 53 -5.62 -6.26 -9.90
C GLN A 53 -4.37 -7.09 -9.64
N GLY A 54 -4.49 -8.40 -9.89
CA GLY A 54 -3.37 -9.31 -9.99
C GLY A 54 -2.99 -9.47 -11.44
N ILE A 55 -1.75 -9.13 -11.76
CA ILE A 55 -1.18 -9.21 -13.10
C ILE A 55 -0.12 -10.30 -13.06
N ARG A 56 -0.32 -11.37 -13.83
CA ARG A 56 0.69 -12.41 -14.00
C ARG A 56 1.65 -12.02 -15.12
N VAL A 57 2.94 -12.02 -14.81
CA VAL A 57 4.02 -11.79 -15.76
C VAL A 57 4.61 -13.14 -16.14
N SER A 58 4.57 -13.44 -17.44
CA SER A 58 5.07 -14.68 -18.02
C SER A 58 6.25 -14.40 -18.94
N ARG A 59 7.15 -15.39 -19.07
CA ARG A 59 8.28 -15.36 -19.99
C ARG A 59 8.16 -16.48 -21.02
N LYS A 60 8.34 -16.15 -22.30
CA LYS A 60 8.49 -17.13 -23.39
C LYS A 60 9.75 -16.78 -24.18
N GLY A 61 10.84 -17.51 -23.93
CA GLY A 61 12.17 -17.15 -24.41
C GLY A 61 12.62 -15.82 -23.80
N ASP A 62 12.99 -14.87 -24.67
CA ASP A 62 13.39 -13.51 -24.25
C ASP A 62 12.23 -12.52 -24.12
N LYS A 63 11.02 -12.91 -24.51
CA LYS A 63 9.84 -12.05 -24.45
C LYS A 63 9.12 -12.21 -23.12
N LEU A 64 8.84 -11.07 -22.49
CA LEU A 64 7.93 -10.98 -21.35
C LEU A 64 6.55 -10.56 -21.84
N SER A 65 5.52 -11.05 -21.17
CA SER A 65 4.14 -10.63 -21.37
C SER A 65 3.43 -10.57 -20.03
N ALA A 66 2.39 -9.75 -19.93
CA ALA A 66 1.60 -9.63 -18.72
C ALA A 66 0.11 -9.88 -19.03
N THR A 67 -0.64 -10.39 -18.06
CA THR A 67 -2.08 -10.57 -18.17
C THR A 67 -2.73 -10.37 -16.81
N THR A 68 -3.84 -9.63 -16.74
CA THR A 68 -4.65 -9.55 -15.53
C THR A 68 -5.34 -10.89 -15.29
N VAL A 69 -5.13 -11.49 -14.13
CA VAL A 69 -5.65 -12.82 -13.76
C VAL A 69 -6.73 -12.77 -12.68
N TRP A 70 -6.81 -11.68 -11.93
CA TRP A 70 -7.90 -11.41 -11.00
C TRP A 70 -8.08 -9.89 -10.79
N LYS A 71 -9.26 -9.51 -10.32
CA LYS A 71 -9.61 -8.15 -9.87
C LYS A 71 -10.33 -8.23 -8.52
N ASN A 72 -10.11 -7.25 -7.65
CA ASN A 72 -10.73 -7.17 -6.34
C ASN A 72 -11.17 -5.72 -6.06
N ILE A 73 -12.49 -5.50 -5.95
CA ILE A 73 -13.09 -4.18 -5.73
C ILE A 73 -13.22 -3.83 -4.25
N GLU A 74 -13.11 -4.79 -3.33
CA GLU A 74 -13.12 -4.53 -1.88
C GLU A 74 -11.80 -3.86 -1.44
N ALA A 75 -10.72 -4.14 -2.17
CA ALA A 75 -9.42 -3.49 -2.00
C ALA A 75 -9.21 -2.42 -3.07
N GLN A 76 -9.50 -1.17 -2.74
CA GLN A 76 -9.44 0.01 -3.63
C GLN A 76 -8.43 1.04 -3.12
N PRO A 77 -7.11 0.82 -3.29
CA PRO A 77 -6.12 1.79 -2.84
C PRO A 77 -6.28 3.10 -3.62
N ASN A 78 -6.35 4.23 -2.92
CA ASN A 78 -6.43 5.56 -3.53
C ASN A 78 -5.06 6.25 -3.53
N ILE A 79 -4.58 6.59 -2.32
CA ILE A 79 -3.31 7.29 -2.10
C ILE A 79 -2.34 6.38 -1.35
N THR A 80 -2.86 5.63 -0.38
CA THR A 80 -2.11 4.65 0.39
C THR A 80 -1.71 3.48 -0.50
N HIS A 81 -0.42 3.18 -0.54
CA HIS A 81 0.08 1.95 -1.12
C HIS A 81 0.08 0.87 -0.04
N GLY A 82 -0.37 -0.34 -0.35
CA GLY A 82 -0.24 -1.45 0.58
C GLY A 82 1.16 -2.06 0.61
N VAL A 83 1.34 -3.02 1.51
CA VAL A 83 2.60 -3.75 1.73
C VAL A 83 2.38 -5.25 1.60
N ARG A 84 3.46 -5.97 1.30
CA ARG A 84 3.46 -7.43 1.28
C ARG A 84 4.08 -8.00 2.54
N VAL A 85 3.40 -8.95 3.18
CA VAL A 85 3.99 -9.84 4.18
C VAL A 85 3.66 -11.29 3.80
N GLY A 86 4.69 -12.10 3.61
CA GLY A 86 4.52 -13.45 3.05
C GLY A 86 3.88 -13.42 1.66
N THR A 87 2.76 -14.13 1.51
CA THR A 87 1.96 -14.26 0.29
C THR A 87 0.75 -13.31 0.25
N HIS A 88 0.61 -12.42 1.22
CA HIS A 88 -0.56 -11.54 1.35
C HIS A 88 -0.20 -10.07 1.17
N TYR A 89 -1.15 -9.33 0.60
CA TYR A 89 -1.18 -7.89 0.52
C TYR A 89 -1.97 -7.33 1.71
N TYR A 90 -1.45 -6.28 2.34
CA TYR A 90 -2.13 -5.51 3.37
C TYR A 90 -2.21 -4.05 2.95
N GLY A 91 -3.38 -3.45 2.98
CA GLY A 91 -3.56 -2.08 2.53
C GLY A 91 -4.86 -1.45 3.00
N LEU A 92 -5.20 -0.29 2.43
CA LEU A 92 -6.52 0.31 2.62
C LEU A 92 -7.42 0.04 1.41
N GLY A 93 -8.66 -0.34 1.71
CA GLY A 93 -9.80 -0.35 0.79
C GLY A 93 -10.67 0.90 0.96
N ASP A 94 -11.80 0.94 0.26
CA ASP A 94 -12.74 2.06 0.31
C ASP A 94 -13.74 1.91 1.48
N PRO A 95 -14.11 3.01 2.17
CA PRO A 95 -13.41 4.29 2.17
C PRO A 95 -12.14 4.25 3.05
N ASP A 96 -12.12 3.38 4.06
CA ASP A 96 -11.09 3.35 5.09
C ASP A 96 -10.84 1.97 5.72
N LYS A 97 -11.35 0.90 5.10
CA LYS A 97 -11.17 -0.47 5.60
C LYS A 97 -9.72 -0.90 5.49
N LEU A 98 -9.19 -1.51 6.55
CA LEU A 98 -7.92 -2.25 6.46
C LEU A 98 -8.24 -3.61 5.81
N VAL A 99 -7.50 -3.96 4.77
CA VAL A 99 -7.76 -5.19 3.99
C VAL A 99 -6.54 -6.11 3.97
N CYS A 100 -6.80 -7.41 3.95
CA CYS A 100 -5.82 -8.45 3.63
C CYS A 100 -6.27 -9.24 2.41
N VAL A 101 -5.42 -9.35 1.40
CA VAL A 101 -5.73 -10.02 0.13
C VAL A 101 -4.65 -11.05 -0.18
N ASP A 102 -5.05 -12.28 -0.50
CA ASP A 102 -4.13 -13.29 -1.02
C ASP A 102 -3.64 -12.88 -2.43
N ILE A 103 -2.33 -12.76 -2.61
CA ILE A 103 -1.76 -12.21 -3.85
C ILE A 103 -1.96 -13.15 -5.05
N ALA A 104 -2.01 -14.46 -4.82
CA ALA A 104 -2.12 -15.44 -5.90
C ALA A 104 -3.53 -15.49 -6.49
N THR A 105 -4.55 -15.36 -5.63
CA THR A 105 -5.96 -15.56 -5.98
C THR A 105 -6.74 -14.26 -6.07
N GLY A 106 -6.28 -13.19 -5.42
CA GLY A 106 -7.01 -11.93 -5.30
C GLY A 106 -8.14 -11.95 -4.28
N LYS A 107 -8.29 -13.05 -3.52
CA LYS A 107 -9.33 -13.20 -2.51
C LYS A 107 -9.04 -12.30 -1.32
N THR A 108 -10.03 -11.51 -0.89
CA THR A 108 -10.01 -10.82 0.39
C THR A 108 -10.13 -11.86 1.51
N GLU A 109 -9.12 -11.98 2.37
CA GLU A 109 -9.21 -12.82 3.56
C GLU A 109 -9.98 -12.12 4.68
N TRP A 110 -9.82 -10.81 4.78
CA TRP A 110 -10.61 -9.96 5.68
C TRP A 110 -10.57 -8.49 5.25
N SER A 111 -11.60 -7.75 5.65
CA SER A 111 -11.78 -6.31 5.46
C SER A 111 -12.43 -5.76 6.73
N GLU A 112 -11.65 -5.02 7.53
CA GLU A 112 -12.02 -4.70 8.91
C GLU A 112 -11.73 -3.24 9.27
N ASP A 113 -12.47 -2.72 10.25
CA ASP A 113 -12.24 -1.41 10.87
C ASP A 113 -11.06 -1.48 11.86
N GLY A 114 -9.84 -1.60 11.34
CA GLY A 114 -8.63 -1.73 12.17
C GLY A 114 -7.97 -0.40 12.54
N LEU A 115 -8.15 0.64 11.73
CA LEU A 115 -7.49 1.94 11.88
C LEU A 115 -8.51 3.06 12.06
N SER A 116 -8.10 4.11 12.77
CA SER A 116 -8.95 5.29 13.00
C SER A 116 -8.52 6.45 12.11
N PHE A 117 -9.49 7.10 11.47
CA PHE A 117 -9.28 8.24 10.59
C PHE A 117 -10.23 9.38 10.95
N PRO A 118 -9.75 10.64 11.03
CA PRO A 118 -10.61 11.80 11.28
C PRO A 118 -11.68 12.01 10.20
N ASN A 119 -11.42 11.55 8.97
CA ASN A 119 -12.36 11.55 7.86
C ASN A 119 -12.17 10.28 7.03
N PRO A 120 -13.09 9.30 7.11
CA PRO A 120 -13.04 8.06 6.34
C PRO A 120 -12.84 8.27 4.83
N LYS A 121 -13.51 9.26 4.23
CA LYS A 121 -13.40 9.57 2.79
C LYS A 121 -12.02 10.11 2.37
N ARG A 122 -11.18 10.43 3.35
CA ARG A 122 -9.80 10.92 3.19
C ARG A 122 -8.83 10.07 4.03
N ALA A 123 -9.19 8.82 4.29
CA ALA A 123 -8.33 7.90 5.00
C ALA A 123 -7.03 7.71 4.22
N MET A 124 -5.93 7.92 4.92
CA MET A 124 -4.60 7.61 4.42
C MET A 124 -3.84 6.93 5.54
N ALA A 125 -3.02 5.96 5.19
CA ALA A 125 -2.11 5.35 6.13
C ALA A 125 -0.77 5.15 5.43
N ALA A 126 0.32 5.32 6.17
CA ALA A 126 1.59 4.74 5.77
C ALA A 126 1.71 3.36 6.41
N PHE A 127 2.38 2.43 5.72
CA PHE A 127 2.67 1.10 6.26
C PHE A 127 4.17 0.82 6.19
N ILE A 128 4.73 0.29 7.27
CA ILE A 128 6.11 -0.21 7.38
C ILE A 128 6.04 -1.65 7.85
N VAL A 129 6.62 -2.57 7.09
CA VAL A 129 6.73 -3.97 7.49
C VAL A 129 7.82 -4.12 8.55
N MET A 130 7.48 -4.73 9.68
CA MET A 130 8.36 -5.02 10.80
C MET A 130 8.31 -6.52 11.11
N ASP A 131 9.13 -7.29 10.38
CA ASP A 131 9.11 -8.77 10.40
C ASP A 131 7.71 -9.33 10.11
N LYS A 132 7.05 -9.96 11.07
CA LYS A 132 5.68 -10.51 10.96
C LYS A 132 4.57 -9.51 11.30
N ASN A 133 4.92 -8.26 11.59
CA ASN A 133 4.01 -7.20 11.97
C ASN A 133 4.04 -6.06 10.95
N ILE A 134 3.04 -5.20 10.99
CA ILE A 134 2.97 -3.98 10.21
C ILE A 134 2.77 -2.83 11.18
N LEU A 135 3.65 -1.83 11.10
CA LEU A 135 3.44 -0.55 11.75
C LEU A 135 2.75 0.37 10.75
N SER A 136 1.59 0.89 11.13
CA SER A 136 0.87 1.91 10.38
C SER A 136 0.98 3.27 11.03
N LEU A 137 0.99 4.33 10.22
CA LEU A 137 0.71 5.71 10.67
C LEU A 137 -0.56 6.17 9.95
N SER A 138 -1.66 6.33 10.67
CA SER A 138 -2.91 6.83 10.08
C SER A 138 -2.85 8.34 9.81
N SER A 139 -3.74 8.85 8.96
CA SER A 139 -3.83 10.28 8.66
C SER A 139 -4.27 11.13 9.85
N GLY A 140 -4.76 10.49 10.92
CA GLY A 140 -4.99 11.11 12.22
C GLY A 140 -3.73 11.29 13.08
N GLY A 141 -2.59 10.72 12.67
CA GLY A 141 -1.31 10.83 13.37
C GLY A 141 -1.07 9.74 14.43
N GLU A 142 -1.84 8.67 14.39
CA GLU A 142 -1.72 7.53 15.29
C GLU A 142 -0.81 6.46 14.68
N LEU A 143 0.17 5.99 15.46
CA LEU A 143 0.89 4.76 15.16
C LEU A 143 0.11 3.57 15.68
N CYS A 144 -0.16 2.59 14.83
CA CYS A 144 -0.76 1.32 15.22
C CYS A 144 0.08 0.16 14.68
N LEU A 145 0.63 -0.64 15.60
CA LEU A 145 1.33 -1.89 15.30
C LEU A 145 0.32 -3.04 15.35
N PHE A 146 0.24 -3.82 14.28
CA PHE A 146 -0.65 -4.98 14.22
C PHE A 146 0.05 -6.18 13.58
N ALA A 147 -0.43 -7.38 13.89
CA ALA A 147 0.11 -8.60 13.30
C ALA A 147 -0.32 -8.72 11.83
N ALA A 148 0.61 -9.09 10.95
CA ALA A 148 0.31 -9.39 9.55
C ALA A 148 -0.27 -10.81 9.44
N SER A 149 -1.51 -10.98 9.90
CA SER A 149 -2.21 -12.26 9.95
C SER A 149 -3.27 -12.34 8.86
N PRO A 150 -3.36 -13.43 8.08
CA PRO A 150 -4.47 -13.63 7.17
C PRO A 150 -5.76 -14.07 7.88
N LYS A 151 -5.74 -14.29 9.21
CA LYS A 151 -6.91 -14.74 9.98
C LYS A 151 -7.81 -13.61 10.51
N GLY A 152 -7.41 -12.35 10.35
CA GLY A 152 -8.11 -11.18 10.87
C GLY A 152 -7.14 -10.13 11.43
N PHE A 153 -7.65 -8.92 11.68
CA PHE A 153 -6.87 -7.86 12.29
C PHE A 153 -6.56 -8.19 13.76
N LYS A 154 -5.31 -7.98 14.16
CA LYS A 154 -4.87 -8.11 15.55
C LYS A 154 -3.91 -7.00 15.92
N GLU A 155 -4.44 -5.99 16.61
CA GLU A 155 -3.64 -4.93 17.21
C GLU A 155 -2.68 -5.48 18.27
N LEU A 156 -1.46 -4.95 18.27
CA LEU A 156 -0.41 -5.24 19.25
C LEU A 156 -0.09 -4.03 20.12
N GLY A 157 -0.33 -2.82 19.61
CA GLY A 157 -0.19 -1.59 20.37
C GLY A 157 -0.43 -0.35 19.50
N ARG A 158 -0.82 0.75 20.14
CA ARG A 158 -1.24 1.98 19.48
C ARG A 158 -0.85 3.20 20.30
N THR A 159 -0.44 4.28 19.64
CA THR A 159 -0.08 5.53 20.32
C THR A 159 -0.21 6.74 19.39
N GLN A 160 -0.69 7.87 19.92
CA GLN A 160 -0.76 9.13 19.20
C GLN A 160 0.63 9.78 19.17
N VAL A 161 1.18 10.03 17.98
CA VAL A 161 2.56 10.57 17.85
C VAL A 161 2.63 11.94 17.19
N CYS A 162 1.58 12.36 16.47
CA CYS A 162 1.54 13.64 15.78
C CYS A 162 0.09 14.04 15.46
N GLY A 163 -0.13 15.25 14.93
CA GLY A 163 -1.43 15.64 14.39
C GLY A 163 -1.72 15.08 13.00
N ILE A 164 -2.77 15.62 12.37
CA ILE A 164 -3.20 15.25 11.01
C ILE A 164 -2.06 15.42 10.01
N ASN A 165 -1.62 14.32 9.39
CA ASN A 165 -0.54 14.34 8.43
C ASN A 165 -0.77 13.28 7.35
N TRP A 166 -0.24 13.51 6.15
CA TRP A 166 -0.27 12.56 5.01
C TRP A 166 1.14 12.12 4.61
N CYS A 167 2.10 12.22 5.54
CA CYS A 167 3.51 11.97 5.26
C CYS A 167 3.88 10.54 5.63
N MET A 168 4.75 9.93 4.81
CA MET A 168 5.37 8.66 5.19
C MET A 168 6.33 8.88 6.37
N PRO A 169 6.24 8.10 7.46
CA PRO A 169 7.23 8.11 8.51
C PRO A 169 8.53 7.46 8.02
N ALA A 170 9.66 7.87 8.59
CA ALA A 170 10.94 7.17 8.38
C ALA A 170 11.26 6.31 9.60
N TYR A 171 11.70 5.08 9.37
CA TYR A 171 12.19 4.18 10.41
C TYR A 171 13.70 4.01 10.29
N ALA A 172 14.44 4.20 11.38
CA ALA A 172 15.87 3.93 11.47
C ALA A 172 16.26 3.57 12.90
N ASP A 173 16.99 2.46 13.09
CA ASP A 173 17.58 2.07 14.38
C ASP A 173 16.63 2.11 15.58
N GLY A 174 15.42 1.56 15.43
CA GLY A 174 14.41 1.54 16.49
C GLY A 174 13.70 2.89 16.72
N LYS A 175 13.92 3.88 15.85
CA LYS A 175 13.29 5.20 15.91
C LYS A 175 12.36 5.42 14.73
N ILE A 176 11.23 6.05 15.00
CA ILE A 176 10.28 6.52 14.01
C ILE A 176 10.31 8.03 13.97
N TYR A 177 10.49 8.59 12.78
CA TYR A 177 10.47 10.02 12.52
C TYR A 177 9.17 10.38 11.80
N VAL A 178 8.35 11.23 12.42
CA VAL A 178 7.06 11.67 11.90
C VAL A 178 7.02 13.19 11.75
N ARG A 179 6.28 13.67 10.75
CA ARG A 179 6.01 15.10 10.59
C ARG A 179 4.71 15.47 11.29
N ASP A 180 4.77 16.47 12.16
CA ASP A 180 3.62 16.96 12.92
C ASP A 180 2.82 17.99 12.14
N GLY A 181 1.78 17.51 11.46
CA GLY A 181 0.70 18.35 10.98
C GLY A 181 0.90 19.00 9.62
N ILE A 182 -0.23 19.41 9.03
CA ILE A 182 -0.29 20.36 7.91
C ILE A 182 -0.14 21.80 8.46
N LYS A 183 0.99 22.14 9.09
CA LYS A 183 1.27 23.54 9.45
C LYS A 183 1.82 24.26 8.22
N LYS A 184 1.20 25.38 7.82
CA LYS A 184 1.63 26.19 6.66
C LYS A 184 3.07 26.72 6.79
N LYS A 185 3.58 26.89 8.01
CA LYS A 185 4.98 27.22 8.36
C LYS A 185 5.33 26.57 9.71
N GLY A 186 6.60 26.18 9.90
CA GLY A 186 7.11 25.70 11.20
C GLY A 186 6.58 24.32 11.64
N GLY A 187 6.47 23.36 10.72
CA GLY A 187 6.11 21.98 11.08
C GLY A 187 7.19 21.33 11.95
N ASN A 188 6.79 20.50 12.91
CA ASN A 188 7.74 19.77 13.75
C ASN A 188 8.13 18.45 13.09
N LEU A 189 9.39 18.04 13.27
CA LEU A 189 9.83 16.67 13.08
C LEU A 189 9.91 16.01 14.46
N ILE A 190 9.09 15.00 14.70
CA ILE A 190 9.04 14.27 15.97
C ILE A 190 9.78 12.94 15.80
N CYS A 191 10.63 12.61 16.75
CA CYS A 191 11.30 11.31 16.84
C CYS A 191 10.69 10.52 18.00
N VAL A 192 10.18 9.33 17.73
CA VAL A 192 9.63 8.39 18.70
C VAL A 192 10.53 7.17 18.78
N VAL A 193 10.94 6.78 19.98
CA VAL A 193 11.69 5.53 20.19
C VAL A 193 10.67 4.40 20.32
N LEU A 194 10.79 3.37 19.47
CA LEU A 194 10.03 2.14 19.65
C LEU A 194 10.70 1.34 20.77
N ALA A 195 9.95 1.02 21.82
CA ALA A 195 10.44 0.16 22.89
C ALA A 195 10.89 -1.19 22.30
N LYS A 196 11.97 -1.74 22.85
CA LYS A 196 12.50 -3.06 22.47
C LYS A 196 11.53 -4.18 22.87
#